data_AF-A0A969VZM9-F1
#
_entry.id   AF-A0A969VZM9-F1
#
_cell.length_a   1.000
_cell.length_b   1.000
_cell.length_c   1.000
_cell.angle_alpha   90.00
_cell.angle_beta   90.00
_cell.angle_gamma   90.00
#
_symmetry.space_group_name_H-M   'P 1'
#
loop_
_entity.id
_entity.type
_entity.pdbx_description
1 polymer ?
#
loop_
_entity_poly.entity_id
_entity_poly.type
_entity_poly.pdbx_seq_one_letter_code
_entity_poly.pdbx_strand_id
1 'polypeptide(L)' 'MNIKLERKMEAAANHKASLAASLKRRIESARSRNDAQLISQLEQEMKQLGLG' A
#
# COMPACT_ATOMS: atom_id res chain seq x y z
N MET A 1 -22.77 -9.49 18.84
CA MET A 1 -21.61 -8.91 18.14
C MET A 1 -20.39 -9.76 18.41
N ASN A 2 -19.75 -10.31 17.36
CA ASN A 2 -18.59 -11.18 17.51
C ASN A 2 -17.31 -10.33 17.42
N ILE A 3 -16.96 -9.67 18.52
CA ILE A 3 -15.88 -8.66 18.65
C ILE A 3 -14.53 -9.15 18.08
N LYS A 4 -14.28 -10.46 18.08
CA LYS A 4 -13.07 -11.07 17.50
C LYS A 4 -13.00 -10.97 15.98
N LEU A 5 -14.14 -11.02 15.28
CA LEU A 5 -14.20 -10.91 13.82
C LEU A 5 -13.97 -9.46 13.38
N GLU A 6 -14.61 -8.51 14.07
CA GLU A 6 -14.48 -7.08 13.80
C GLU A 6 -13.04 -6.60 13.92
N ARG A 7 -12.33 -6.98 15.00
CA ARG A 7 -10.90 -6.64 15.17
C ARG A 7 -9.99 -7.23 14.09
N LYS A 8 -10.29 -8.44 13.61
CA LYS A 8 -9.50 -9.06 12.52
C LYS A 8 -9.69 -8.33 11.20
N MET A 9 -10.92 -7.90 10.91
CA MET A 9 -11.22 -7.09 9.74
C MET A 9 -10.56 -5.71 9.82
N GLU A 10 -10.59 -5.08 11.00
CA GLU A 10 -9.90 -3.81 11.27
C GLU A 10 -8.38 -3.94 11.11
N ALA A 11 -7.77 -5.01 11.64
CA ALA A 11 -6.35 -5.27 11.50
C ALA A 11 -5.95 -5.48 10.03
N ALA A 12 -6.77 -6.19 9.25
CA ALA A 12 -6.54 -6.37 7.82
C ALA A 12 -6.65 -5.05 7.05
N ALA A 13 -7.65 -4.22 7.37
CA ALA A 13 -7.82 -2.89 6.78
C ALA A 13 -6.66 -1.95 7.13
N ASN A 14 -6.22 -1.94 8.40
CA ASN A 14 -5.07 -1.16 8.85
C ASN A 14 -3.77 -1.63 8.20
N HIS A 15 -3.58 -2.94 8.08
CA HIS A 15 -2.43 -3.51 7.37
C HIS A 15 -2.42 -3.09 5.89
N LYS A 16 -3.58 -3.15 5.23
CA LYS A 16 -3.77 -2.67 3.84
C LYS A 16 -3.46 -1.18 3.71
N ALA A 17 -3.96 -0.35 4.61
CA ALA A 17 -3.70 1.09 4.63
C ALA A 17 -2.22 1.42 4.88
N SER A 18 -1.57 0.70 5.79
CA SER A 18 -0.14 0.84 6.08
C SER A 18 0.72 0.49 4.86
N LEU A 19 0.40 -0.61 4.18
CA LEU A 19 1.05 -1.01 2.93
C LEU A 19 0.87 0.05 1.84
N ALA A 20 -0.35 0.54 1.61
CA ALA A 20 -0.62 1.59 0.64
C ALA A 20 0.16 2.88 0.96
N ALA A 21 0.19 3.29 2.23
CA ALA A 21 0.93 4.46 2.66
C ALA A 21 2.45 4.30 2.44
N SER A 22 2.99 3.12 2.74
CA SER A 22 4.40 2.81 2.50
C SER A 22 4.76 2.87 1.02
N LEU A 23 3.93 2.29 0.15
CA LEU A 23 4.13 2.33 -1.30
C LEU A 23 4.05 3.74 -1.86
N LYS A 24 3.07 4.54 -1.44
CA LYS A 24 2.95 5.95 -1.84
C LYS A 24 4.21 6.74 -1.49
N ARG A 25 4.73 6.60 -0.26
CA ARG A 25 5.99 7.25 0.14
C ARG A 25 7.19 6.82 -0.71
N ARG A 26 7.26 5.54 -1.08
CA ARG A 26 8.31 5.02 -1.98
C ARG A 26 8.17 5.63 -3.39
N ILE A 27 6.95 5.74 -3.91
CA ILE A 27 6.67 6.38 -5.21
C ILE A 27 7.05 7.86 -5.18
N GLU A 28 6.68 8.60 -4.13
CA GLU A 28 7.07 10.01 -3.96
C GLU A 28 8.60 10.17 -3.92
N SER A 29 9.29 9.29 -3.20
CA SER A 29 10.75 9.26 -3.15
C SER A 29 11.39 8.93 -4.50
N ALA A 30 10.76 8.04 -5.30
CA ALA A 30 11.22 7.69 -6.63
C ALA A 30 10.97 8.84 -7.63
N ARG A 31 9.83 9.55 -7.52
CA ARG A 31 9.52 10.77 -8.28
C ARG A 31 10.54 11.86 -8.03
N SER A 32 10.93 12.09 -6.78
CA SER A 32 11.97 13.06 -6.45
C SER A 32 13.33 12.73 -7.08
N ARG A 33 13.58 11.48 -7.44
CA ARG A 33 14.82 11.01 -8.09
C ARG A 33 14.67 10.85 -9.61
N ASN A 34 13.49 11.14 -10.18
CA ASN A 34 13.14 10.85 -11.57
C ASN A 34 13.35 9.37 -11.97
N ASP A 35 13.20 8.44 -11.02
CA ASP A 35 13.36 7.02 -11.28
C ASP A 35 12.04 6.41 -11.82
N ALA A 36 11.84 6.57 -13.13
CA ALA A 36 10.63 6.11 -13.81
C ALA A 36 10.44 4.59 -13.76
N GLN A 37 11.53 3.81 -13.73
CA GLN A 37 11.45 2.36 -13.63
C GLN A 37 10.94 1.93 -12.26
N LEU A 38 11.49 2.54 -11.19
CA LEU A 38 11.05 2.27 -9.83
C LEU A 38 9.59 2.70 -9.61
N ILE A 39 9.17 3.85 -10.15
CA ILE A 39 7.76 4.28 -10.08
C ILE A 39 6.85 3.23 -10.71
N SER A 40 7.16 2.78 -11.93
CA SER A 40 6.36 1.78 -12.65
C SER A 40 6.27 0.45 -11.90
N GLN A 41 7.38 -0.02 -11.33
CA GLN A 41 7.41 -1.23 -10.50
C GLN A 41 6.54 -1.09 -9.25
N LEU A 42 6.61 0.05 -8.55
CA LEU A 42 5.83 0.32 -7.34
C LEU A 42 4.33 0.45 -7.64
N GLU A 43 3.96 1.07 -8.76
CA GLU A 43 2.57 1.17 -9.20
C GLU A 43 2.00 -0.21 -9.58
N GLN A 44 2.80 -1.08 -10.21
CA GLN A 44 2.42 -2.47 -10.46
C GLN A 44 2.26 -3.26 -9.16
N GLU A 45 3.18 -3.13 -8.20
CA GLU A 45 3.10 -3.75 -6.86
C GLU A 45 1.81 -3.31 -6.13
N MET A 46 1.49 -2.01 -6.19
CA MET A 46 0.27 -1.45 -5.61
C MET A 46 -1.00 -2.02 -6.26
N LYS A 47 -1.01 -2.21 -7.58
CA LYS A 47 -2.12 -2.83 -8.32
C LYS A 47 -2.28 -4.32 -7.98
N GLN A 48 -1.19 -5.08 -7.89
CA GLN A 48 -1.22 -6.51 -7.55
C GLN A 48 -1.76 -6.77 -6.14
N LEU A 49 -1.47 -5.86 -5.20
CA LEU A 49 -1.98 -5.91 -3.84
C LEU A 49 -3.42 -5.36 -3.70
N GLY A 50 -4.04 -4.90 -4.80
CA GLY A 50 -5.38 -4.29 -4.80
C GLY A 50 -5.43 -3.01 -3.95
N LEU A 51 -4.33 -2.26 -3.91
CA LEU A 51 -4.14 -1.00 -3.19
C LEU A 51 -4.30 0.24 -4.09
N GLY A 52 -4.32 0.03 -5.42
CA GLY A 52 -4.49 1.03 -6.48
C GLY A 52 -5.93 1.44 -6.70
#